data_AF-A0A814F8Y9-F1
#
_entry.id   AF-A0A814F8Y9-F1
#
_cell.length_a   1.000
_cell.length_b   1.000
_cell.length_c   1.000
_cell.angle_alpha   90.00
_cell.angle_beta   90.00
_cell.angle_gamma   90.00
#
_symmetry.space_group_name_H-M   'P 1'
#
loop_
_entity.id
_entity.type
_entity.pdbx_description
1 polymer ?
#
loop_
_entity_poly.entity_id
_entity_poly.type
_entity_poly.pdbx_seq_one_letter_code
_entity_poly.pdbx_strand_id
1 'polypeptide(L)'
;MILNDANFNLSDWGNQFQPANLVELLSTINVRSLIRCAAACDLNIQCRTFDYDSLSNVCRVFEGAVNTGHIIPSNSSSRVGALQLVSNDFTSFGQPCSECTQTRYLTCLNNTCQCPPNTFWNNIECENQRYIGASCNNNQWCRYNTLGLICSIFNNCTTNDTLTTILPSCNTTCVSDTTVWSIPLTARWTFENTYEDSMLNYNATPFNLPTFVDGYVGQALSLDSSLDQYLSTLFIPLNARSLTIDAWIYPTSYPNVKGSHSIVGLCPQQTSSQCLQVILHSNGTNTSSSTSIFSFWENPDLKGSIPIYINQWTHIAFVYSKSKTKELVYVNGLLDISRTPSGNFSATSGNFYIGNNYNLTSYAPIGKNNFQGYIDQLTISAGVRPQCELLNVATLAASFTFDNISNIFDDSGPNDVSVNASNYTIVSGVRGGQAVSFTGVSSSYLQAFGFRFLSYNNTPFSFALWIQPISRQGPLVSTSMGYPFLSFTPTQMLVVRIGGVSIPYDTPLQVGSTWTHIVQTWSSSNGIRLYVNNQLVANATTTMFTGSGTTMNSLILGGGTYVGAIDEWRVYSRELTPQDVCALFVA
;
A
#
# COMPACT_ATOMS: atom_id res chain seq x y z
N MET A 1 -4.99 8.51 53.62
CA MET A 1 -6.28 9.25 53.47
C MET A 1 -7.32 8.23 53.06
N ILE A 2 -8.50 8.22 53.68
CA ILE A 2 -9.58 7.24 53.41
C ILE A 2 -10.75 7.98 52.78
N LEU A 3 -11.23 7.52 51.63
CA LEU A 3 -12.39 8.06 50.92
C LEU A 3 -13.22 6.91 50.37
N ASN A 4 -14.54 6.90 50.66
CA ASN A 4 -15.51 5.88 50.25
C ASN A 4 -14.97 4.43 50.35
N ASP A 5 -14.31 3.95 49.30
CA ASP A 5 -13.82 2.57 49.12
C ASP A 5 -12.29 2.46 48.92
N ALA A 6 -11.53 3.55 49.11
CA ALA A 6 -10.10 3.62 48.81
C ALA A 6 -9.23 4.23 49.90
N ASN A 7 -8.08 3.58 50.11
CA ASN A 7 -7.00 4.08 50.97
C ASN A 7 -5.87 4.64 50.10
N PHE A 8 -5.43 5.86 50.38
CA PHE A 8 -4.29 6.50 49.70
C PHE A 8 -3.14 6.76 50.66
N ASN A 9 -1.95 6.30 50.28
CA ASN A 9 -0.67 6.66 50.89
C ASN A 9 -0.19 7.99 50.31
N LEU A 10 0.18 8.93 51.17
CA LEU A 10 0.62 10.26 50.75
C LEU A 10 2.12 10.41 50.91
N SER A 11 2.79 10.98 49.91
CA SER A 11 4.20 11.38 50.01
C SER A 11 4.37 12.55 50.99
N ASP A 12 5.61 12.90 51.28
CA ASP A 12 5.94 14.22 51.82
C ASP A 12 5.61 15.32 50.81
N TRP A 13 5.43 16.55 51.31
CA TRP A 13 5.35 17.74 50.46
C TRP A 13 6.69 17.98 49.76
N GLY A 14 6.65 18.60 48.57
CA GLY A 14 7.86 18.75 47.75
C GLY A 14 7.96 17.78 46.59
N ASN A 15 6.92 17.00 46.29
CA ASN A 15 7.00 15.87 45.37
C ASN A 15 5.90 15.92 44.30
N GLN A 16 6.22 15.42 43.12
CA GLN A 16 5.25 15.17 42.04
C GLN A 16 5.42 13.76 41.48
N PHE A 17 4.38 13.25 40.82
CA PHE A 17 4.44 11.95 40.17
C PHE A 17 4.91 12.13 38.73
N GLN A 18 5.96 11.41 38.37
CA GLN A 18 6.41 11.24 37.00
C GLN A 18 5.95 9.87 36.51
N PRO A 19 4.91 9.79 35.66
CA PRO A 19 4.52 8.52 35.05
C PRO A 19 5.64 8.00 34.15
N ALA A 20 5.68 6.69 33.92
CA ALA A 20 6.66 6.11 33.01
C ALA A 20 6.40 6.52 31.56
N ASN A 21 5.13 6.78 31.21
CA ASN A 21 4.71 7.14 29.86
C ASN A 21 3.61 8.21 29.87
N LEU A 22 3.54 9.01 28.81
CA LEU A 22 2.55 10.08 28.66
C LEU A 22 1.09 9.59 28.64
N VAL A 23 0.87 8.32 28.26
CA VAL A 23 -0.46 7.67 28.20
C VAL A 23 -1.07 7.46 29.59
N GLU A 24 -0.27 7.47 30.68
CA GLU A 24 -0.78 7.22 32.04
C GLU A 24 -1.51 8.41 32.66
N LEU A 25 -1.48 9.61 32.05
CA LEU A 25 -2.22 10.78 32.55
C LEU A 25 -3.70 10.67 32.15
N LEU A 26 -4.58 10.46 33.13
CA LEU A 26 -6.03 10.36 32.90
C LEU A 26 -6.68 11.73 32.76
N SER A 27 -6.33 12.67 33.65
CA SER A 27 -6.88 14.03 33.62
C SER A 27 -6.04 15.02 34.41
N THR A 28 -6.17 16.30 34.05
CA THR A 28 -5.70 17.43 34.85
C THR A 28 -6.89 18.30 35.18
N ILE A 29 -7.13 18.54 36.48
CA ILE A 29 -8.29 19.27 36.98
C ILE A 29 -7.86 20.32 38.00
N ASN A 30 -8.65 21.38 38.15
CA ASN A 30 -8.42 22.40 39.17
C ASN A 30 -9.32 22.14 40.37
N VAL A 31 -8.72 21.87 41.53
CA VAL A 31 -9.44 21.55 42.77
C VAL A 31 -8.85 22.31 43.95
N ARG A 32 -9.72 22.77 44.86
CA ARG A 32 -9.32 23.64 45.97
C ARG A 32 -8.69 22.93 47.16
N SER A 33 -8.54 21.60 47.10
CA SER A 33 -7.93 20.84 48.19
C SER A 33 -7.42 19.47 47.75
N LEU A 34 -6.44 18.97 48.49
CA LEU A 34 -5.90 17.61 48.34
C LEU A 34 -6.99 16.54 48.42
N ILE A 35 -7.96 16.70 49.34
CA ILE A 35 -9.08 15.76 49.50
C ILE A 35 -9.95 15.70 48.24
N ARG A 36 -10.17 16.83 47.57
CA ARG A 36 -10.93 16.83 46.30
C ARG A 36 -10.14 16.19 45.15
N CYS A 37 -8.82 16.34 45.16
CA CYS A 37 -7.97 15.64 44.20
C CYS A 37 -8.03 14.11 44.41
N ALA A 38 -7.93 13.67 45.67
CA ALA A 38 -8.07 12.27 46.03
C ALA A 38 -9.48 11.73 45.68
N ALA A 39 -10.54 12.51 45.91
CA ALA A 39 -11.89 12.12 45.53
C ALA A 39 -12.09 11.99 44.01
N ALA A 40 -11.42 12.84 43.21
CA ALA A 40 -11.44 12.71 41.76
C ALA A 40 -10.74 11.44 41.27
N CYS A 41 -9.63 11.07 41.91
CA CYS A 41 -8.99 9.77 41.70
C CYS A 41 -9.88 8.61 42.21
N ASP A 42 -10.66 8.82 43.27
CA ASP A 42 -11.55 7.79 43.81
C ASP A 42 -12.69 7.42 42.87
N LEU A 43 -13.29 8.44 42.26
CA LEU A 43 -14.38 8.28 41.29
C LEU A 43 -13.94 7.66 39.95
N ASN A 44 -12.64 7.64 39.66
CA ASN A 44 -12.11 7.02 38.45
C ASN A 44 -11.51 5.65 38.76
N ILE A 45 -12.18 4.58 38.32
CA ILE A 45 -11.77 3.20 38.58
C ILE A 45 -10.37 2.86 38.03
N GLN A 46 -9.89 3.59 37.01
CA GLN A 46 -8.55 3.39 36.45
C GLN A 46 -7.47 4.18 37.21
N CYS A 47 -7.84 5.15 38.05
CA CYS A 47 -6.84 5.92 38.79
C CYS A 47 -6.11 5.07 39.83
N ARG A 48 -4.79 5.26 39.91
CA ARG A 48 -3.91 4.65 40.92
C ARG A 48 -3.07 5.68 41.65
N THR A 49 -2.70 6.78 41.00
CA THR A 49 -1.90 7.84 41.61
C THR A 49 -2.48 9.18 41.24
N PHE A 50 -2.37 10.16 42.14
CA PHE A 50 -2.62 11.56 41.84
C PHE A 50 -1.49 12.41 42.39
N ASP A 51 -1.29 13.59 41.83
CA ASP A 51 -0.52 14.64 42.47
C ASP A 51 -1.30 15.94 42.53
N TYR A 52 -1.06 16.71 43.58
CA TYR A 52 -1.76 17.95 43.87
C TYR A 52 -0.79 19.03 44.29
N ASP A 53 -0.87 20.19 43.65
CA ASP A 53 -0.16 21.39 44.06
C ASP A 53 -1.12 22.36 44.75
N SER A 54 -0.82 22.64 46.02
CA SER A 54 -1.62 23.52 46.88
C SER A 54 -1.54 25.00 46.50
N LEU A 55 -0.50 25.45 45.78
CA LEU A 55 -0.38 26.83 45.34
C LEU A 55 -1.16 27.08 44.04
N SER A 56 -1.00 26.21 43.05
CA SER A 56 -1.68 26.35 41.75
C SER A 56 -3.10 25.78 41.73
N ASN A 57 -3.49 24.98 42.74
CA ASN A 57 -4.73 24.19 42.79
C ASN A 57 -4.85 23.15 41.66
N VAL A 58 -3.74 22.82 41.00
CA VAL A 58 -3.70 21.82 39.94
C VAL A 58 -3.62 20.43 40.56
N CYS A 59 -4.51 19.54 40.12
CA CYS A 59 -4.53 18.13 40.45
C CYS A 59 -4.40 17.31 39.17
N ARG A 60 -3.43 16.41 39.12
CA ARG A 60 -3.27 15.44 38.03
C ARG A 60 -3.60 14.06 38.54
N VAL A 61 -4.36 13.33 37.76
CA VAL A 61 -4.87 12.00 38.08
C VAL A 61 -4.29 11.03 37.06
N PHE A 62 -3.69 9.94 37.53
CA PHE A 62 -2.92 9.00 36.73
C PHE A 62 -3.42 7.58 36.89
N GLU A 63 -3.38 6.85 35.79
CA GLU A 63 -3.54 5.40 35.77
C GLU A 63 -2.30 4.70 36.32
N GLY A 64 -1.11 5.29 36.12
CA GLY A 64 0.17 4.75 36.57
C GLY A 64 0.25 4.63 38.09
N ALA A 65 0.87 3.53 38.56
CA ALA A 65 1.12 3.29 39.97
C ALA A 65 2.57 3.67 40.32
N VAL A 66 2.87 3.84 41.61
CA VAL A 66 4.22 4.27 42.06
C VAL A 66 5.30 3.24 41.72
N ASN A 67 4.94 1.97 41.58
CA ASN A 67 5.86 0.91 41.15
C ASN A 67 6.12 0.91 39.63
N THR A 68 5.28 1.57 38.83
CA THR A 68 5.50 1.73 37.38
C THR A 68 6.09 3.08 37.03
N GLY A 69 5.91 4.12 37.84
CA GLY A 69 6.49 5.46 37.66
C GLY A 69 7.53 5.85 38.72
N HIS A 70 7.80 7.15 38.84
CA HIS A 70 8.72 7.71 39.83
C HIS A 70 8.09 8.87 40.60
N ILE A 71 8.38 8.96 41.90
CA ILE A 71 8.12 10.17 42.68
C ILE A 71 9.39 11.00 42.63
N ILE A 72 9.29 12.21 42.07
CA ILE A 72 10.44 13.10 41.90
C ILE A 72 10.25 14.39 42.70
N PRO A 73 11.35 15.02 43.18
CA PRO A 73 11.30 16.33 43.78
C PRO A 73 10.68 17.37 42.82
N SER A 74 9.91 18.29 43.38
CA SER A 74 9.21 19.36 42.68
C SER A 74 9.07 20.57 43.60
N ASN A 75 7.98 21.33 43.48
CA ASN A 75 7.67 22.45 44.35
C ASN A 75 7.35 21.98 45.78
N SER A 76 7.78 22.74 46.78
CA SER A 76 7.45 22.49 48.20
C SER A 76 5.94 22.45 48.49
N SER A 77 5.11 22.94 47.57
CA SER A 77 3.65 22.95 47.65
C SER A 77 2.96 21.74 47.01
N SER A 78 3.70 20.83 46.37
CA SER A 78 3.17 19.66 45.67
C SER A 78 3.23 18.39 46.52
N ARG A 79 2.25 17.50 46.35
CA ARG A 79 2.16 16.22 47.08
C ARG A 79 1.54 15.13 46.22
N VAL A 80 2.08 13.91 46.33
CA VAL A 80 1.60 12.72 45.61
C VAL A 80 0.75 11.86 46.55
N GLY A 81 -0.36 11.32 46.04
CA GLY A 81 -1.16 10.28 46.69
C GLY A 81 -1.25 9.03 45.83
N ALA A 82 -0.94 7.87 46.40
CA ALA A 82 -0.93 6.58 45.73
C ALA A 82 -1.94 5.63 46.37
N LEU A 83 -2.75 4.97 45.54
CA LEU A 83 -3.75 4.00 45.97
C LEU A 83 -3.03 2.83 46.65
N GLN A 84 -3.50 2.49 47.84
CA GLN A 84 -3.04 1.34 48.60
C GLN A 84 -3.90 0.15 48.22
N LEU A 85 -3.28 -0.85 47.61
CA LEU A 85 -3.90 -2.14 47.35
C LEU A 85 -3.65 -3.05 48.56
N VAL A 86 -4.69 -3.72 49.05
CA VAL A 86 -4.56 -4.77 50.05
C VAL A 86 -5.26 -6.04 49.55
N SER A 87 -4.66 -7.21 49.82
CA SER A 87 -5.14 -8.50 49.30
C SER A 87 -6.61 -8.82 49.65
N ASN A 88 -7.12 -8.27 50.77
CA ASN A 88 -8.50 -8.47 51.20
C ASN A 88 -9.52 -7.80 50.26
N ASP A 89 -9.12 -6.81 49.45
CA ASP A 89 -9.99 -6.15 48.50
C ASP A 89 -10.27 -7.01 47.24
N PHE A 90 -9.57 -8.14 47.10
CA PHE A 90 -9.58 -9.00 45.92
C PHE A 90 -10.15 -10.41 46.17
N THR A 91 -10.74 -10.66 47.35
CA THR A 91 -11.27 -11.99 47.72
C THR A 91 -12.37 -12.50 46.78
N SER A 92 -13.07 -11.58 46.11
CA SER A 92 -14.13 -11.92 45.14
C SER A 92 -13.60 -12.23 43.74
N PHE A 93 -12.29 -12.23 43.49
CA PHE A 93 -11.75 -12.55 42.16
C PHE A 93 -12.19 -13.95 41.69
N GLY A 94 -12.70 -14.05 40.46
CA GLY A 94 -13.25 -15.28 39.88
C GLY A 94 -14.66 -15.67 40.35
N GLN A 95 -15.24 -14.96 41.33
CA GLN A 95 -16.62 -15.18 41.77
C GLN A 95 -17.64 -14.65 40.75
N PRO A 96 -18.94 -15.02 40.85
CA PRO A 96 -19.99 -14.43 40.02
C PRO A 96 -20.06 -12.92 40.16
N CYS A 97 -20.49 -12.23 39.11
CA CYS A 97 -20.48 -10.76 39.09
C CYS A 97 -21.27 -10.07 40.21
N SER A 98 -22.20 -10.77 40.89
CA SER A 98 -22.89 -10.25 42.08
C SER A 98 -21.92 -9.81 43.18
N GLU A 99 -20.77 -10.48 43.30
CA GLU A 99 -19.80 -10.32 44.39
C GLU A 99 -18.78 -9.18 44.17
N CYS A 100 -18.82 -8.48 43.04
CA CYS A 100 -17.93 -7.35 42.73
C CYS A 100 -18.65 -6.12 42.14
N THR A 101 -19.98 -6.05 42.25
CA THR A 101 -20.78 -4.93 41.72
C THR A 101 -20.50 -3.58 42.40
N GLN A 102 -19.78 -3.57 43.52
CA GLN A 102 -19.56 -2.37 44.35
C GLN A 102 -18.07 -2.08 44.63
N THR A 103 -17.13 -2.77 44.00
CA THR A 103 -15.70 -2.54 44.28
C THR A 103 -15.04 -1.81 43.13
N ARG A 104 -14.11 -0.90 43.45
CA ARG A 104 -13.23 -0.28 42.44
C ARG A 104 -12.06 -1.19 42.02
N TYR A 105 -11.86 -2.28 42.75
CA TYR A 105 -10.72 -3.18 42.63
C TYR A 105 -10.94 -4.31 41.62
N LEU A 106 -12.20 -4.69 41.39
CA LEU A 106 -12.61 -5.73 40.45
C LEU A 106 -13.75 -5.22 39.56
N THR A 107 -13.85 -5.76 38.35
CA THR A 107 -14.93 -5.46 37.40
C THR A 107 -15.57 -6.75 36.90
N CYS A 108 -16.87 -6.71 36.57
CA CYS A 108 -17.54 -7.83 35.95
C CYS A 108 -17.10 -7.96 34.48
N LEU A 109 -16.45 -9.08 34.14
CA LEU A 109 -16.07 -9.45 32.78
C LEU A 109 -16.36 -10.94 32.57
N ASN A 110 -17.02 -11.28 31.46
CA ASN A 110 -17.39 -12.67 31.12
C ASN A 110 -18.10 -13.41 32.26
N ASN A 111 -19.07 -12.77 32.91
CA ASN A 111 -19.85 -13.29 34.05
C ASN A 111 -19.06 -13.60 35.33
N THR A 112 -17.80 -13.16 35.42
CA THR A 112 -16.94 -13.34 36.60
C THR A 112 -16.30 -12.02 37.02
N CYS A 113 -15.95 -11.91 38.29
CA CYS A 113 -15.17 -10.78 38.81
C CYS A 113 -13.72 -10.89 38.36
N GLN A 114 -13.24 -9.92 37.59
CA GLN A 114 -11.90 -9.88 37.01
C GLN A 114 -11.21 -8.55 37.28
N CYS A 115 -9.92 -8.47 36.93
CA CYS A 115 -9.17 -7.24 37.08
C CYS A 115 -9.69 -6.12 36.15
N PRO A 116 -9.72 -4.85 36.61
CA PRO A 116 -10.07 -3.70 35.80
C PRO A 116 -9.23 -3.58 34.51
N PRO A 117 -9.70 -2.82 33.50
CA PRO A 117 -8.93 -2.57 32.29
C PRO A 117 -7.50 -2.12 32.60
N ASN A 118 -6.55 -2.59 31.80
CA ASN A 118 -5.12 -2.30 31.94
C ASN A 118 -4.46 -2.77 33.24
N THR A 119 -5.09 -3.70 33.94
CA THR A 119 -4.49 -4.42 35.07
C THR A 119 -4.50 -5.93 34.83
N PHE A 120 -3.66 -6.67 35.56
CA PHE A 120 -3.55 -8.11 35.46
C PHE A 120 -3.54 -8.74 36.86
N TRP A 121 -4.00 -9.98 36.94
CA TRP A 121 -4.02 -10.75 38.19
C TRP A 121 -2.64 -11.35 38.47
N ASN A 122 -2.00 -10.99 39.58
CA ASN A 122 -0.70 -11.54 39.98
C ASN A 122 -0.80 -12.75 40.95
N ASN A 123 -2.01 -13.30 41.14
CA ASN A 123 -2.41 -14.30 42.15
C ASN A 123 -2.75 -13.76 43.56
N ILE A 124 -2.56 -12.47 43.81
CA ILE A 124 -2.81 -11.82 45.10
C ILE A 124 -3.71 -10.60 44.93
N GLU A 125 -3.42 -9.77 43.93
CA GLU A 125 -4.10 -8.50 43.64
C GLU A 125 -4.04 -8.17 42.14
N CYS A 126 -4.80 -7.17 41.72
CA CYS A 126 -4.74 -6.64 40.35
C CYS A 126 -3.67 -5.55 40.23
N GLU A 127 -2.55 -5.90 39.60
CA GLU A 127 -1.44 -4.98 39.32
C GLU A 127 -1.60 -4.27 37.97
N ASN A 128 -1.01 -3.08 37.84
CA ASN A 128 -0.94 -2.39 36.56
C ASN A 128 -0.17 -3.20 35.52
N GLN A 129 -0.75 -3.31 34.32
CA GLN A 129 -0.04 -3.84 33.16
C GLN A 129 1.18 -3.00 32.85
N ARG A 130 2.26 -3.70 32.51
CA ARG A 130 3.61 -3.17 32.43
C ARG A 130 3.96 -2.71 31.01
N TYR A 131 4.87 -1.75 30.95
CA TYR A 131 5.37 -1.14 29.72
C TYR A 131 6.65 -1.83 29.22
N ILE A 132 7.14 -1.41 28.05
CA ILE A 132 8.32 -1.97 27.40
C ILE A 132 9.53 -2.03 28.36
N GLY A 133 10.26 -3.14 28.32
CA GLY A 133 11.43 -3.42 29.16
C GLY A 133 11.14 -3.99 30.55
N ALA A 134 9.91 -3.86 31.07
CA ALA A 134 9.56 -4.34 32.40
C ALA A 134 9.43 -5.88 32.45
N SER A 135 9.76 -6.51 33.57
CA SER A 135 9.67 -7.98 33.67
C SER A 135 8.22 -8.49 33.57
N CYS A 136 7.99 -9.67 33.00
CA CYS A 136 6.67 -10.29 32.83
C CYS A 136 6.76 -11.83 32.84
N ASN A 137 5.63 -12.48 33.14
CA ASN A 137 5.51 -13.95 33.04
C ASN A 137 4.60 -14.42 31.89
N ASN A 138 3.64 -13.59 31.47
CA ASN A 138 2.77 -13.87 30.32
C ASN A 138 2.25 -12.57 29.71
N ASN A 139 1.59 -12.65 28.55
CA ASN A 139 1.13 -11.48 27.80
C ASN A 139 0.13 -10.60 28.57
N GLN A 140 -0.62 -11.17 29.52
CA GLN A 140 -1.59 -10.40 30.32
C GLN A 140 -0.88 -9.39 31.23
N TRP A 141 0.39 -9.63 31.57
CA TRP A 141 1.18 -8.72 32.42
C TRP A 141 1.65 -7.48 31.68
N CYS A 142 1.62 -7.50 30.35
CA CYS A 142 2.01 -6.38 29.50
C CYS A 142 0.77 -5.61 29.01
N ARG A 143 0.96 -4.35 28.61
CA ARG A 143 -0.10 -3.50 28.00
C ARG A 143 -0.50 -4.01 26.61
N TYR A 144 -1.00 -5.23 26.53
CA TYR A 144 -1.31 -5.94 25.29
C TYR A 144 -2.47 -5.28 24.55
N ASN A 145 -3.59 -5.06 25.23
CA ASN A 145 -4.83 -4.56 24.61
C ASN A 145 -4.74 -3.10 24.14
N THR A 146 -3.90 -2.28 24.77
CA THR A 146 -3.78 -0.84 24.45
C THR A 146 -2.54 -0.48 23.65
N LEU A 147 -1.44 -1.22 23.80
CA LEU A 147 -0.14 -0.91 23.18
C LEU A 147 0.46 -2.09 22.40
N GLY A 148 -0.23 -3.22 22.29
CA GLY A 148 0.26 -4.40 21.56
C GLY A 148 1.50 -5.05 22.18
N LEU A 149 1.79 -4.79 23.47
CA LEU A 149 2.97 -5.35 24.14
C LEU A 149 2.73 -6.82 24.54
N ILE A 150 3.70 -7.68 24.25
CA ILE A 150 3.70 -9.09 24.65
C ILE A 150 4.81 -9.37 25.68
N CYS A 151 4.70 -10.50 26.37
CA CYS A 151 5.78 -10.97 27.22
C CYS A 151 6.75 -11.81 26.42
N SER A 152 8.01 -11.37 26.34
CA SER A 152 9.05 -12.06 25.59
C SER A 152 9.50 -13.35 26.28
N ILE A 153 10.25 -14.18 25.55
CA ILE A 153 10.96 -15.35 26.10
C ILE A 153 12.01 -15.00 27.17
N PHE A 154 12.41 -13.73 27.25
CA PHE A 154 13.32 -13.21 28.27
C PHE A 154 12.58 -12.65 29.48
N ASN A 155 11.28 -12.95 29.62
CA ASN A 155 10.43 -12.49 30.71
C ASN A 155 10.43 -10.96 30.84
N ASN A 156 10.40 -10.24 29.72
CA ASN A 156 10.20 -8.78 29.68
C ASN A 156 9.14 -8.36 28.66
N CYS A 157 8.40 -7.30 28.97
CA CYS A 157 7.40 -6.73 28.09
C CYS A 157 8.12 -6.05 26.94
N THR A 158 7.67 -6.35 25.74
CA THR A 158 8.27 -5.90 24.50
C THR A 158 7.15 -5.58 23.53
N THR A 159 7.40 -4.71 22.57
CA THR A 159 6.53 -4.64 21.39
C THR A 159 6.55 -6.02 20.73
N ASN A 160 5.60 -6.31 19.85
CA ASN A 160 5.57 -7.56 19.06
C ASN A 160 6.80 -7.76 18.13
N ASP A 161 7.90 -7.08 18.43
CA ASP A 161 9.13 -6.86 17.67
C ASP A 161 10.34 -7.64 18.23
N THR A 162 10.12 -8.51 19.23
CA THR A 162 11.11 -9.55 19.58
C THR A 162 10.50 -10.94 19.54
N LEU A 163 9.80 -11.24 18.45
CA LEU A 163 10.12 -12.45 17.72
C LEU A 163 11.37 -12.12 16.88
N THR A 164 12.54 -12.56 17.34
CA THR A 164 13.35 -13.36 16.44
C THR A 164 12.72 -14.76 16.42
N THR A 165 11.60 -15.04 15.74
CA THR A 165 11.68 -15.43 14.33
C THR A 165 12.55 -14.42 13.66
N ILE A 166 13.75 -14.79 13.22
CA ILE A 166 14.43 -13.98 12.21
C ILE A 166 13.37 -13.78 11.12
N LEU A 167 12.63 -12.66 11.16
CA LEU A 167 11.98 -12.15 9.99
C LEU A 167 13.18 -12.05 9.06
N PRO A 168 13.20 -12.82 7.97
CA PRO A 168 14.36 -12.83 7.11
C PRO A 168 14.74 -11.38 6.85
N SER A 169 16.03 -11.06 6.88
CA SER A 169 16.50 -9.72 6.54
C SER A 169 16.12 -9.49 5.07
N CYS A 170 14.89 -9.05 4.85
CA CYS A 170 14.36 -8.78 3.54
C CYS A 170 15.00 -7.47 3.10
N ASN A 171 15.65 -7.50 1.95
CA ASN A 171 16.06 -6.25 1.35
C ASN A 171 14.82 -5.43 1.04
N THR A 172 14.89 -4.13 1.24
CA THR A 172 13.88 -3.20 0.72
C THR A 172 13.84 -3.34 -0.79
N THR A 173 12.67 -3.68 -1.32
CA THR A 173 12.42 -3.72 -2.77
C THR A 173 11.30 -2.76 -3.14
N CYS A 174 10.99 -2.62 -4.42
CA CYS A 174 9.96 -1.68 -4.85
C CYS A 174 8.55 -2.01 -4.33
N VAL A 175 8.28 -3.24 -3.89
CA VAL A 175 6.98 -3.57 -3.29
C VAL A 175 6.80 -2.99 -1.87
N SER A 176 7.89 -2.62 -1.20
CA SER A 176 7.84 -1.91 0.08
C SER A 176 7.61 -0.40 -0.06
N ASP A 177 7.71 0.13 -1.28
CA ASP A 177 7.44 1.53 -1.57
C ASP A 177 5.97 1.70 -1.97
N THR A 178 5.15 2.16 -1.03
CA THR A 178 3.72 2.43 -1.27
C THR A 178 3.48 3.80 -1.90
N THR A 179 4.53 4.59 -2.14
CA THR A 179 4.37 5.92 -2.75
C THR A 179 4.25 5.80 -4.27
N VAL A 180 3.07 6.14 -4.79
CA VAL A 180 2.79 6.17 -6.23
C VAL A 180 3.06 7.56 -6.82
N TRP A 181 3.14 8.61 -6.00
CA TRP A 181 3.33 10.00 -6.43
C TRP A 181 4.25 10.78 -5.47
N SER A 182 5.55 10.46 -5.47
CA SER A 182 6.50 11.13 -4.57
C SER A 182 6.90 12.53 -5.05
N ILE A 183 6.70 12.83 -6.34
CA ILE A 183 7.03 14.11 -6.97
C ILE A 183 5.75 14.82 -7.41
N PRO A 184 5.56 16.12 -7.10
CA PRO A 184 4.42 16.88 -7.60
C PRO A 184 4.33 16.90 -9.13
N LEU A 185 3.12 16.68 -9.63
CA LEU A 185 2.82 16.75 -11.05
C LEU A 185 2.76 18.21 -11.52
N THR A 186 3.32 18.46 -12.70
CA THR A 186 3.18 19.72 -13.44
C THR A 186 1.90 19.72 -14.27
N ALA A 187 1.61 18.58 -14.90
CA ALA A 187 0.41 18.34 -15.69
C ALA A 187 0.07 16.84 -15.68
N ARG A 188 -1.22 16.50 -15.77
CA ARG A 188 -1.73 15.15 -15.89
C ARG A 188 -3.02 15.12 -16.70
N TRP A 189 -3.02 14.34 -17.78
CA TRP A 189 -4.21 14.04 -18.57
C TRP A 189 -4.63 12.59 -18.34
N THR A 190 -5.78 12.40 -17.72
CA THR A 190 -6.39 11.07 -17.52
C THR A 190 -7.25 10.65 -18.71
N PHE A 191 -7.71 11.60 -19.54
CA PHE A 191 -8.55 11.36 -20.72
C PHE A 191 -9.94 10.72 -20.44
N GLU A 192 -10.50 11.00 -19.26
CA GLU A 192 -11.86 10.60 -18.87
C GLU A 192 -12.93 11.50 -19.53
N ASN A 193 -13.18 11.29 -20.83
CA ASN A 193 -14.05 12.12 -21.70
C ASN A 193 -13.67 13.60 -21.76
N THR A 194 -12.41 13.95 -21.49
CA THR A 194 -11.96 15.34 -21.43
C THR A 194 -10.51 15.50 -21.89
N TYR A 195 -10.19 16.65 -22.48
CA TYR A 195 -8.81 17.05 -22.84
C TYR A 195 -8.16 17.96 -21.77
N GLU A 196 -8.88 18.21 -20.68
CA GLU A 196 -8.41 19.06 -19.59
C GLU A 196 -7.28 18.35 -18.81
N ASP A 197 -6.31 19.14 -18.38
CA ASP A 197 -5.29 18.71 -17.43
C ASP A 197 -5.90 18.70 -16.04
N SER A 198 -5.80 17.59 -15.31
CA SER A 198 -6.32 17.47 -13.94
C SER A 198 -5.65 18.41 -12.93
N MET A 199 -4.45 18.94 -13.25
CA MET A 199 -3.81 20.02 -12.49
C MET A 199 -4.31 21.42 -12.88
N LEU A 200 -5.17 21.52 -13.90
CA LEU A 200 -5.82 22.71 -14.45
C LEU A 200 -4.86 23.83 -14.90
N ASN A 201 -3.60 23.48 -15.20
CA ASN A 201 -2.59 24.45 -15.63
C ASN A 201 -2.36 24.43 -17.14
N TYR A 202 -2.52 23.26 -17.77
CA TYR A 202 -2.15 23.02 -19.16
C TYR A 202 -3.25 22.30 -19.95
N ASN A 203 -4.49 22.77 -19.87
CA ASN A 203 -5.59 22.18 -20.64
C ASN A 203 -5.26 22.13 -22.13
N ALA A 204 -5.58 21.02 -22.79
CA ALA A 204 -5.17 20.78 -24.16
C ALA A 204 -6.30 21.07 -25.14
N THR A 205 -5.96 21.72 -26.25
CA THR A 205 -6.87 21.97 -27.36
C THR A 205 -6.72 20.86 -28.41
N PRO A 206 -7.82 20.19 -28.80
CA PRO A 206 -7.78 19.14 -29.80
C PRO A 206 -7.65 19.69 -31.22
N PHE A 207 -6.92 18.98 -32.07
CA PHE A 207 -6.89 19.19 -33.52
C PHE A 207 -7.51 17.98 -34.23
N ASN A 208 -8.43 18.26 -35.16
CA ASN A 208 -9.24 17.25 -35.87
C ASN A 208 -10.00 16.27 -34.94
N LEU A 209 -10.41 16.77 -33.76
CA LEU A 209 -11.32 16.14 -32.81
C LEU A 209 -11.02 14.65 -32.52
N PRO A 210 -9.89 14.34 -31.85
CA PRO A 210 -9.60 12.99 -31.36
C PRO A 210 -10.74 12.47 -30.46
N THR A 211 -11.02 11.17 -30.48
CA THR A 211 -12.11 10.59 -29.68
C THR A 211 -11.58 9.91 -28.40
N PHE A 212 -12.49 9.45 -27.53
CA PHE A 212 -12.16 8.65 -26.36
C PHE A 212 -12.60 7.21 -26.55
N VAL A 213 -11.79 6.26 -26.09
CA VAL A 213 -12.04 4.80 -26.13
C VAL A 213 -11.72 4.19 -24.77
N ASP A 214 -11.98 2.90 -24.58
CA ASP A 214 -11.57 2.20 -23.34
C ASP A 214 -10.04 2.27 -23.17
N GLY A 215 -9.61 2.87 -22.05
CA GLY A 215 -8.21 3.13 -21.75
C GLY A 215 -7.49 1.95 -21.10
N TYR A 216 -6.33 2.19 -20.49
CA TYR A 216 -5.71 1.29 -19.53
C TYR A 216 -6.38 1.44 -18.15
N VAL A 217 -6.62 2.68 -17.73
CA VAL A 217 -7.53 3.10 -16.64
C VAL A 217 -8.67 3.86 -17.30
N GLY A 218 -9.92 3.59 -16.91
CA GLY A 218 -11.07 4.32 -17.46
C GLY A 218 -11.07 4.43 -18.99
N GLN A 219 -10.93 5.65 -19.50
CA GLN A 219 -10.85 5.97 -20.91
C GLN A 219 -9.50 6.54 -21.36
N ALA A 220 -9.19 6.39 -22.65
CA ALA A 220 -7.97 6.89 -23.27
C ALA A 220 -8.27 7.81 -24.46
N LEU A 221 -7.31 8.67 -24.77
CA LEU A 221 -7.28 9.46 -25.98
C LEU A 221 -6.99 8.57 -27.19
N SER A 222 -7.86 8.57 -28.20
CA SER A 222 -7.66 7.88 -29.47
C SER A 222 -7.20 8.82 -30.58
N LEU A 223 -6.05 8.51 -31.16
CA LEU A 223 -5.41 9.30 -32.21
C LEU A 223 -5.32 8.51 -33.52
N ASP A 224 -5.94 9.07 -34.56
CA ASP A 224 -5.82 8.62 -35.94
C ASP A 224 -4.87 9.54 -36.73
N SER A 225 -3.69 9.01 -37.02
CA SER A 225 -2.65 9.69 -37.79
C SER A 225 -3.10 10.01 -39.23
N SER A 226 -3.99 9.21 -39.82
CA SER A 226 -4.52 9.46 -41.17
C SER A 226 -5.36 10.74 -41.20
N LEU A 227 -6.07 11.01 -40.11
CA LEU A 227 -6.87 12.21 -39.88
C LEU A 227 -6.09 13.40 -39.32
N ASP A 228 -4.76 13.27 -39.14
CA ASP A 228 -3.91 14.30 -38.52
C ASP A 228 -4.30 14.65 -37.08
N GLN A 229 -4.79 13.69 -36.31
CA GLN A 229 -5.26 13.96 -34.94
C GLN A 229 -4.10 14.14 -33.95
N TYR A 230 -4.21 15.15 -33.09
CA TYR A 230 -3.31 15.42 -31.96
C TYR A 230 -3.94 16.45 -30.99
N LEU A 231 -3.29 16.67 -29.84
CA LEU A 231 -3.61 17.78 -28.94
C LEU A 231 -2.45 18.76 -28.85
N SER A 232 -2.75 20.02 -28.57
CA SER A 232 -1.75 21.06 -28.30
C SER A 232 -2.11 21.84 -27.04
N THR A 233 -1.09 22.23 -26.27
CA THR A 233 -1.24 23.12 -25.13
C THR A 233 -0.11 24.15 -25.10
N LEU A 234 -0.21 25.09 -24.16
CA LEU A 234 0.77 26.14 -23.96
C LEU A 234 2.16 25.58 -23.62
N PHE A 235 3.16 26.46 -23.64
CA PHE A 235 4.52 26.13 -23.26
C PHE A 235 4.59 25.59 -21.82
N ILE A 236 5.16 24.40 -21.66
CA ILE A 236 5.46 23.81 -20.34
C ILE A 236 6.94 24.08 -20.02
N PRO A 237 7.26 24.84 -18.95
CA PRO A 237 8.63 25.29 -18.64
C PRO A 237 9.49 24.17 -18.04
N LEU A 238 9.90 23.23 -18.89
CA LEU A 238 10.74 22.08 -18.53
C LEU A 238 12.25 22.38 -18.62
N ASN A 239 12.64 23.60 -19.00
CA ASN A 239 14.03 24.00 -19.10
C ASN A 239 14.72 24.09 -17.74
N ALA A 240 16.03 23.83 -17.75
CA ALA A 240 16.91 23.98 -16.59
C ALA A 240 16.44 23.26 -15.31
N ARG A 241 15.72 22.14 -15.43
CA ARG A 241 15.30 21.28 -14.30
C ARG A 241 15.38 19.81 -14.67
N SER A 242 15.27 18.95 -13.66
CA SER A 242 14.96 17.54 -13.90
C SER A 242 13.49 17.38 -14.28
N LEU A 243 13.17 16.37 -15.07
CA LEU A 243 11.80 16.08 -15.48
C LEU A 243 11.56 14.57 -15.59
N THR A 244 10.30 14.20 -15.48
CA THR A 244 9.80 12.86 -15.84
C THR A 244 8.52 13.01 -16.65
N ILE A 245 8.43 12.31 -17.77
CA ILE A 245 7.21 12.19 -18.57
C ILE A 245 6.89 10.71 -18.68
N ASP A 246 5.69 10.30 -18.31
CA ASP A 246 5.27 8.91 -18.45
C ASP A 246 3.80 8.79 -18.85
N ALA A 247 3.48 7.69 -19.53
CA ALA A 247 2.13 7.41 -20.02
C ALA A 247 1.96 5.91 -20.28
N TRP A 248 0.71 5.47 -20.27
CA TRP A 248 0.30 4.24 -20.94
C TRP A 248 0.05 4.54 -22.42
N ILE A 249 0.58 3.70 -23.30
CA ILE A 249 0.35 3.78 -24.74
C ILE A 249 -0.11 2.45 -25.33
N TYR A 250 -0.94 2.52 -26.37
CA TYR A 250 -1.42 1.38 -27.15
C TYR A 250 -1.32 1.71 -28.64
N PRO A 251 -0.17 1.47 -29.29
CA PRO A 251 -0.04 1.66 -30.73
C PRO A 251 -0.95 0.69 -31.49
N THR A 252 -1.74 1.16 -32.45
CA THR A 252 -2.58 0.30 -33.30
C THR A 252 -1.92 -0.05 -34.62
N SER A 253 -0.99 0.80 -35.08
CA SER A 253 -0.09 0.51 -36.20
C SER A 253 1.11 1.47 -36.18
N TYR A 254 2.09 1.23 -37.04
CA TYR A 254 3.19 2.14 -37.33
C TYR A 254 3.14 2.60 -38.79
N PRO A 255 2.33 3.64 -39.13
CA PRO A 255 2.06 4.04 -40.51
C PRO A 255 3.30 4.47 -41.30
N ASN A 256 4.30 4.99 -40.59
CA ASN A 256 5.58 5.41 -41.16
C ASN A 256 6.66 4.36 -40.86
N VAL A 257 6.81 3.40 -41.76
CA VAL A 257 7.69 2.22 -41.59
C VAL A 257 9.19 2.54 -41.55
N LYS A 258 9.59 3.77 -41.86
CA LYS A 258 10.99 4.25 -41.75
C LYS A 258 11.08 5.55 -40.97
N GLY A 259 10.07 5.88 -40.17
CA GLY A 259 9.98 7.17 -39.52
C GLY A 259 9.48 7.07 -38.10
N SER A 260 9.08 8.23 -37.60
CA SER A 260 8.84 8.46 -36.19
C SER A 260 7.36 8.71 -35.91
N HIS A 261 6.89 8.30 -34.74
CA HIS A 261 5.52 8.49 -34.23
C HIS A 261 5.61 9.18 -32.87
N SER A 262 5.17 10.42 -32.78
CA SER A 262 5.39 11.27 -31.62
C SER A 262 4.36 11.01 -30.55
N ILE A 263 4.80 10.61 -29.35
CA ILE A 263 3.92 10.48 -28.19
C ILE A 263 3.69 11.87 -27.59
N VAL A 264 4.78 12.61 -27.32
CA VAL A 264 4.72 14.02 -26.97
C VAL A 264 5.93 14.77 -27.54
N GLY A 265 5.81 16.10 -27.66
CA GLY A 265 6.90 16.92 -28.17
C GLY A 265 6.78 18.40 -27.88
N LEU A 266 7.94 19.06 -27.78
CA LEU A 266 8.06 20.51 -27.66
C LEU A 266 9.32 20.92 -28.45
N CYS A 267 9.14 21.63 -29.56
CA CYS A 267 10.24 21.95 -30.49
C CYS A 267 10.04 23.32 -31.14
N PRO A 268 10.32 24.45 -30.47
CA PRO A 268 10.27 25.77 -31.09
C PRO A 268 11.23 25.93 -32.27
N GLN A 269 12.39 25.26 -32.24
CA GLN A 269 13.44 25.37 -33.24
C GLN A 269 14.22 24.06 -33.34
N GLN A 270 14.36 23.50 -34.56
CA GLN A 270 15.06 22.25 -34.88
C GLN A 270 16.60 22.30 -34.66
N THR A 271 17.02 22.58 -33.44
CA THR A 271 18.42 22.65 -33.02
C THR A 271 18.60 21.90 -31.71
N SER A 272 19.81 21.40 -31.47
CA SER A 272 20.14 20.69 -30.23
C SER A 272 19.80 21.53 -29.00
N SER A 273 19.31 20.84 -27.96
CA SER A 273 18.82 21.44 -26.71
C SER A 273 17.54 22.27 -26.81
N GLN A 274 16.95 22.46 -28.00
CA GLN A 274 15.71 23.22 -28.21
C GLN A 274 14.50 22.34 -28.53
N CYS A 275 14.66 21.06 -28.85
CA CYS A 275 13.53 20.16 -29.13
C CYS A 275 13.52 18.96 -28.20
N LEU A 276 12.53 18.92 -27.32
CA LEU A 276 12.16 17.72 -26.57
C LEU A 276 11.37 16.79 -27.48
N GLN A 277 11.88 15.57 -27.63
CA GLN A 277 11.28 14.52 -28.43
C GLN A 277 11.06 13.28 -27.60
N VAL A 278 9.80 12.85 -27.53
CA VAL A 278 9.40 11.55 -27.00
C VAL A 278 8.64 10.84 -28.10
N ILE A 279 9.33 9.94 -28.80
CA ILE A 279 8.84 9.35 -30.05
C ILE A 279 9.06 7.83 -30.05
N LEU A 280 8.26 7.14 -30.85
CA LEU A 280 8.54 5.78 -31.29
C LEU A 280 9.18 5.85 -32.67
N HIS A 281 10.13 4.98 -32.96
CA HIS A 281 10.79 4.93 -34.25
C HIS A 281 10.79 3.51 -34.80
N SER A 282 10.30 3.36 -36.02
CA SER A 282 10.25 2.09 -36.73
C SER A 282 11.52 1.88 -37.56
N ASN A 283 12.19 0.75 -37.35
CA ASN A 283 13.42 0.40 -38.08
C ASN A 283 13.10 -0.40 -39.34
N GLY A 284 12.65 0.27 -40.41
CA GLY A 284 12.36 -0.38 -41.69
C GLY A 284 11.26 -1.43 -41.56
N THR A 285 11.38 -2.55 -42.28
CA THR A 285 10.30 -3.51 -42.62
C THR A 285 9.44 -4.10 -41.48
N ASN A 286 9.73 -3.81 -40.21
CA ASN A 286 8.92 -4.26 -39.07
C ASN A 286 7.76 -3.28 -38.78
N THR A 287 6.54 -3.69 -39.08
CA THR A 287 5.30 -2.95 -38.80
C THR A 287 4.62 -3.38 -37.50
N SER A 288 5.15 -4.39 -36.81
CA SER A 288 4.54 -4.98 -35.62
C SER A 288 5.12 -4.43 -34.32
N SER A 289 6.29 -3.80 -34.36
CA SER A 289 6.93 -3.20 -33.18
C SER A 289 7.82 -1.99 -33.55
N SER A 290 7.92 -1.03 -32.64
CA SER A 290 8.87 0.09 -32.71
C SER A 290 9.73 0.18 -31.45
N THR A 291 10.78 1.00 -31.49
CA THR A 291 11.63 1.30 -30.32
C THR A 291 11.44 2.75 -29.88
N SER A 292 11.51 3.02 -28.59
CA SER A 292 11.42 4.36 -28.03
C SER A 292 12.66 5.19 -28.35
N ILE A 293 12.47 6.50 -28.52
CA ILE A 293 13.54 7.50 -28.58
C ILE A 293 13.20 8.64 -27.63
N PHE A 294 14.22 9.04 -26.87
CA PHE A 294 14.21 10.22 -26.04
C PHE A 294 15.36 11.13 -26.47
N SER A 295 15.11 12.40 -26.74
CA SER A 295 16.19 13.27 -27.18
C SER A 295 15.86 14.73 -26.98
N PHE A 296 16.90 15.52 -26.77
CA PHE A 296 16.88 16.97 -26.93
C PHE A 296 17.40 17.41 -28.31
N TRP A 297 17.14 16.61 -29.36
CA TRP A 297 17.66 16.81 -30.73
C TRP A 297 19.18 16.70 -30.81
N GLU A 298 19.70 15.59 -30.29
CA GLU A 298 21.13 15.29 -30.27
C GLU A 298 21.50 14.22 -31.31
N ASN A 299 22.77 14.17 -31.72
CA ASN A 299 23.27 13.16 -32.65
C ASN A 299 24.39 12.32 -32.00
N PRO A 300 24.22 11.00 -31.83
CA PRO A 300 23.00 10.21 -32.11
C PRO A 300 21.92 10.43 -31.03
N ASP A 301 20.65 10.11 -31.34
CA ASP A 301 19.56 10.11 -30.35
C ASP A 301 19.69 8.98 -29.30
N LEU A 302 19.10 9.13 -28.10
CA LEU A 302 18.98 8.03 -27.14
C LEU A 302 17.85 7.09 -27.58
N LYS A 303 18.23 5.94 -28.14
CA LYS A 303 17.31 4.93 -28.66
C LYS A 303 17.28 3.69 -27.76
N GLY A 304 16.06 3.28 -27.39
CA GLY A 304 15.78 2.07 -26.64
C GLY A 304 15.98 0.79 -27.46
N SER A 305 15.99 -0.35 -26.77
CA SER A 305 16.14 -1.68 -27.34
C SER A 305 14.92 -2.57 -27.12
N ILE A 306 14.08 -2.25 -26.13
CA ILE A 306 12.87 -3.02 -25.83
C ILE A 306 11.81 -2.73 -26.91
N PRO A 307 11.30 -3.77 -27.61
CA PRO A 307 10.27 -3.58 -28.61
C PRO A 307 8.93 -3.21 -27.97
N ILE A 308 8.28 -2.19 -28.52
CA ILE A 308 6.92 -1.78 -28.19
C ILE A 308 6.00 -2.34 -29.27
N TYR A 309 5.23 -3.38 -28.94
CA TYR A 309 4.35 -4.06 -29.88
C TYR A 309 3.05 -3.29 -30.09
N ILE A 310 2.49 -3.44 -31.30
CA ILE A 310 1.13 -2.98 -31.56
C ILE A 310 0.11 -3.83 -30.80
N ASN A 311 -1.07 -3.27 -30.57
CA ASN A 311 -2.20 -3.94 -29.92
C ASN A 311 -1.93 -4.46 -28.49
N GLN A 312 -1.02 -3.79 -27.79
CA GLN A 312 -0.70 -4.08 -26.40
C GLN A 312 -0.42 -2.80 -25.63
N TRP A 313 -1.02 -2.67 -24.44
CA TRP A 313 -0.71 -1.58 -23.54
C TRP A 313 0.71 -1.71 -23.01
N THR A 314 1.48 -0.63 -23.13
CA THR A 314 2.85 -0.52 -22.63
C THR A 314 2.97 0.77 -21.84
N HIS A 315 3.51 0.69 -20.62
CA HIS A 315 3.87 1.90 -19.88
C HIS A 315 5.26 2.34 -20.31
N ILE A 316 5.43 3.64 -20.57
CA ILE A 316 6.69 4.23 -20.99
C ILE A 316 6.99 5.42 -20.10
N ALA A 317 8.24 5.56 -19.67
CA ALA A 317 8.69 6.72 -18.92
C ALA A 317 10.03 7.25 -19.43
N PHE A 318 10.13 8.57 -19.47
CA PHE A 318 11.28 9.33 -19.94
C PHE A 318 11.72 10.25 -18.83
N VAL A 319 12.93 10.03 -18.33
CA VAL A 319 13.46 10.72 -17.15
C VAL A 319 14.71 11.46 -17.54
N TYR A 320 14.77 12.75 -17.21
CA TYR A 320 16.00 13.52 -17.28
C TYR A 320 16.37 14.05 -15.90
N SER A 321 17.55 13.65 -15.43
CA SER A 321 18.16 14.16 -14.20
C SER A 321 19.15 15.26 -14.54
N LYS A 322 18.81 16.51 -14.24
CA LYS A 322 19.74 17.65 -14.43
C LYS A 322 20.98 17.52 -13.56
N SER A 323 20.81 17.14 -12.29
CA SER A 323 21.91 17.03 -11.32
C SER A 323 22.98 16.01 -11.73
N LYS A 324 22.57 14.93 -12.40
CA LYS A 324 23.44 13.85 -12.87
C LYS A 324 23.74 13.95 -14.36
N THR A 325 23.16 14.94 -15.05
CA THR A 325 23.12 15.04 -16.51
C THR A 325 22.87 13.68 -17.16
N LYS A 326 21.72 13.07 -16.84
CA LYS A 326 21.36 11.75 -17.38
C LYS A 326 19.96 11.73 -17.94
N GLU A 327 19.82 11.18 -19.13
CA GLU A 327 18.57 10.76 -19.75
C GLU A 327 18.38 9.26 -19.53
N LEU A 328 17.17 8.83 -19.21
CA LEU A 328 16.80 7.44 -19.00
C LEU A 328 15.45 7.17 -19.65
N VAL A 329 15.34 5.99 -20.25
CA VAL A 329 14.09 5.48 -20.82
C VAL A 329 13.71 4.20 -20.09
N TYR A 330 12.47 4.14 -19.62
CA TYR A 330 11.89 2.97 -18.98
C TYR A 330 10.73 2.44 -19.82
N VAL A 331 10.63 1.12 -19.92
CA VAL A 331 9.52 0.41 -20.57
C VAL A 331 8.97 -0.60 -19.56
N ASN A 332 7.66 -0.53 -19.30
CA ASN A 332 6.97 -1.27 -18.23
C ASN A 332 7.69 -1.16 -16.88
N GLY A 333 8.19 0.04 -16.56
CA GLY A 333 8.88 0.33 -15.31
C GLY A 333 10.31 -0.18 -15.20
N LEU A 334 10.82 -0.92 -16.20
CA LEU A 334 12.20 -1.40 -16.26
C LEU A 334 13.06 -0.45 -17.09
N LEU A 335 14.29 -0.19 -16.64
CA LEU A 335 15.25 0.64 -17.38
C LEU A 335 15.63 -0.07 -18.69
N ASP A 336 15.34 0.57 -19.83
CA ASP A 336 15.76 0.09 -21.16
C ASP A 336 17.17 0.63 -21.47
N ILE A 337 17.34 1.96 -21.41
CA ILE A 337 18.58 2.62 -21.80
C ILE A 337 18.80 3.91 -21.02
N SER A 338 20.07 4.32 -20.88
CA SER A 338 20.42 5.63 -20.33
C SER A 338 21.64 6.23 -21.03
N ARG A 339 21.77 7.55 -20.96
CA ARG A 339 22.89 8.30 -21.56
C ARG A 339 23.15 9.61 -20.82
N THR A 340 24.36 10.13 -20.96
CA THR A 340 24.70 11.52 -20.64
C THR A 340 24.50 12.39 -21.89
N PRO A 341 23.50 13.28 -21.94
CA PRO A 341 23.30 14.15 -23.09
C PRO A 341 24.44 15.16 -23.22
N SER A 342 24.63 15.67 -24.44
CA SER A 342 25.63 16.71 -24.75
C SER A 342 25.28 18.08 -24.18
N GLY A 343 23.99 18.33 -23.96
CA GLY A 343 23.47 19.57 -23.38
C GLY A 343 22.19 19.38 -22.58
N ASN A 344 21.77 20.44 -21.90
CA ASN A 344 20.52 20.45 -21.14
C ASN A 344 19.38 20.97 -22.02
N PHE A 345 18.16 20.50 -21.80
CA PHE A 345 16.98 21.11 -22.41
C PHE A 345 16.85 22.60 -22.03
N SER A 346 16.72 23.45 -23.04
CA SER A 346 16.88 24.91 -22.92
C SER A 346 15.81 25.73 -23.64
N ALA A 347 14.79 25.09 -24.21
CA ALA A 347 13.68 25.80 -24.84
C ALA A 347 12.92 26.67 -23.82
N THR A 348 12.59 27.90 -24.19
CA THR A 348 11.89 28.88 -23.34
C THR A 348 10.52 29.29 -23.89
N SER A 349 10.13 28.70 -25.03
CA SER A 349 8.89 28.99 -25.73
C SER A 349 8.47 27.79 -26.58
N GLY A 350 7.29 27.88 -27.19
CA GLY A 350 6.74 26.87 -28.10
C GLY A 350 5.65 26.04 -27.44
N ASN A 351 4.71 25.56 -28.25
CA ASN A 351 3.61 24.73 -27.75
C ASN A 351 4.11 23.33 -27.40
N PHE A 352 3.48 22.73 -26.39
CA PHE A 352 3.62 21.32 -26.08
C PHE A 352 2.53 20.54 -26.81
N TYR A 353 2.91 19.44 -27.46
CA TYR A 353 2.01 18.61 -28.26
C TYR A 353 1.90 17.20 -27.67
N ILE A 354 0.70 16.63 -27.75
CA ILE A 354 0.40 15.24 -27.41
C ILE A 354 -0.05 14.55 -28.70
N GLY A 355 0.61 13.46 -29.07
CA GLY A 355 0.35 12.74 -30.31
C GLY A 355 1.02 13.33 -31.56
N ASN A 356 1.83 14.38 -31.41
CA ASN A 356 2.52 15.07 -32.51
C ASN A 356 3.80 15.75 -32.00
N ASN A 357 4.66 16.15 -32.93
CA ASN A 357 5.67 17.17 -32.73
C ASN A 357 5.79 17.98 -34.04
N TYR A 358 4.97 19.03 -34.16
CA TYR A 358 4.63 19.70 -35.42
C TYR A 358 5.84 20.19 -36.22
N ASN A 359 6.89 20.64 -35.52
CA ASN A 359 8.09 21.18 -36.13
C ASN A 359 9.14 20.12 -36.50
N LEU A 360 8.84 18.81 -36.48
CA LEU A 360 9.76 17.75 -36.91
C LEU A 360 9.66 17.41 -38.40
N THR A 361 9.90 18.38 -39.28
CA THR A 361 9.84 18.18 -40.74
C THR A 361 11.03 17.39 -41.33
N SER A 362 12.13 17.17 -40.58
CA SER A 362 13.39 16.64 -41.12
C SER A 362 13.49 15.10 -41.20
N TYR A 363 12.65 14.35 -40.49
CA TYR A 363 12.69 12.88 -40.49
C TYR A 363 11.72 12.21 -41.48
N ALA A 364 10.86 12.97 -42.17
CA ALA A 364 9.92 12.41 -43.14
C ALA A 364 9.68 13.37 -44.32
N PRO A 365 10.18 13.04 -45.53
CA PRO A 365 9.74 13.69 -46.77
C PRO A 365 8.30 13.30 -47.16
N ILE A 366 7.71 12.30 -46.48
CA ILE A 366 6.40 11.71 -46.75
C ILE A 366 5.82 11.22 -45.42
N GLY A 367 4.75 11.84 -44.91
CA GLY A 367 3.92 11.27 -43.84
C GLY A 367 4.15 11.82 -42.42
N LYS A 368 3.04 12.23 -41.81
CA LYS A 368 2.87 12.83 -40.48
C LYS A 368 3.60 12.04 -39.37
N ASN A 369 4.35 12.71 -38.48
CA ASN A 369 4.95 12.10 -37.29
C ASN A 369 3.93 11.83 -36.17
N ASN A 370 2.66 11.69 -36.53
CA ASN A 370 1.58 11.61 -35.55
C ASN A 370 1.55 10.21 -34.95
N PHE A 371 1.13 10.15 -33.69
CA PHE A 371 0.85 8.89 -33.05
C PHE A 371 -0.39 8.23 -33.68
N GLN A 372 -0.35 6.91 -33.79
CA GLN A 372 -1.46 6.09 -34.26
C GLN A 372 -1.80 5.06 -33.19
N GLY A 373 -2.86 5.31 -32.42
CA GLY A 373 -3.23 4.48 -31.29
C GLY A 373 -3.79 5.28 -30.12
N TYR A 374 -3.68 4.71 -28.91
CA TYR A 374 -4.25 5.28 -27.70
C TYR A 374 -3.18 5.75 -26.71
N ILE A 375 -3.45 6.86 -26.01
CA ILE A 375 -2.62 7.39 -24.92
C ILE A 375 -3.51 7.55 -23.69
N ASP A 376 -3.01 7.10 -22.54
CA ASP A 376 -3.72 7.15 -21.25
C ASP A 376 -2.77 7.51 -20.10
N GLN A 377 -3.32 8.12 -19.06
CA GLN A 377 -2.63 8.53 -17.83
C GLN A 377 -1.31 9.27 -18.12
N LEU A 378 -1.32 10.21 -19.06
CA LEU A 378 -0.12 10.99 -19.40
C LEU A 378 0.19 11.94 -18.25
N THR A 379 1.39 11.84 -17.68
CA THR A 379 1.86 12.74 -16.63
C THR A 379 3.18 13.42 -16.99
N ILE A 380 3.35 14.62 -16.44
CA ILE A 380 4.59 15.39 -16.53
C ILE A 380 4.94 15.85 -15.11
N SER A 381 6.13 15.50 -14.64
CA SER A 381 6.66 15.89 -13.32
C SER A 381 7.88 16.79 -13.48
N ALA A 382 7.99 17.83 -12.64
CA ALA A 382 9.14 18.73 -12.61
C ALA A 382 10.28 18.18 -11.71
N GLY A 383 10.53 16.87 -11.80
CA GLY A 383 11.51 16.16 -11.00
C GLY A 383 11.80 14.75 -11.53
N VAL A 384 12.76 14.07 -10.92
CA VAL A 384 13.09 12.67 -11.21
C VAL A 384 12.17 11.78 -10.38
N ARG A 385 11.26 11.03 -11.02
CA ARG A 385 10.52 9.96 -10.33
C ARG A 385 11.48 8.79 -10.06
N PRO A 386 11.51 8.22 -8.84
CA PRO A 386 12.31 7.05 -8.52
C PRO A 386 11.92 5.84 -9.37
N GLN A 387 12.87 4.93 -9.59
CA GLN A 387 12.62 3.70 -10.35
C GLN A 387 11.52 2.83 -9.72
N CYS A 388 11.44 2.74 -8.39
CA CYS A 388 10.41 1.94 -7.75
C CYS A 388 9.00 2.50 -7.96
N GLU A 389 8.85 3.82 -7.92
CA GLU A 389 7.59 4.48 -8.26
C GLU A 389 7.18 4.17 -9.71
N LEU A 390 8.09 4.32 -10.68
CA LEU A 390 7.82 3.98 -12.08
C LEU A 390 7.49 2.50 -12.29
N LEU A 391 8.17 1.60 -11.55
CA LEU A 391 7.88 0.18 -11.59
C LEU A 391 6.51 -0.14 -11.03
N ASN A 392 6.11 0.48 -9.92
CA ASN A 392 4.81 0.25 -9.32
C ASN A 392 3.68 0.85 -10.18
N VAL A 393 3.84 2.06 -10.73
CA VAL A 393 2.88 2.62 -11.70
C VAL A 393 2.68 1.69 -12.89
N ALA A 394 3.76 1.10 -13.41
CA ALA A 394 3.69 0.23 -14.57
C ALA A 394 3.16 -1.19 -14.25
N THR A 395 3.35 -1.69 -13.03
CA THR A 395 3.20 -3.13 -12.75
C THR A 395 2.38 -3.52 -11.53
N LEU A 396 2.09 -2.61 -10.61
CA LEU A 396 1.11 -2.85 -9.56
C LEU A 396 -0.27 -2.62 -10.17
N ALA A 397 -0.95 -3.70 -10.51
CA ALA A 397 -2.23 -3.64 -11.20
C ALA A 397 -3.37 -3.25 -10.24
N ALA A 398 -3.33 -3.74 -9.00
CA ALA A 398 -4.24 -3.34 -7.91
C ALA A 398 -3.63 -3.68 -6.54
N SER A 399 -4.02 -2.93 -5.50
CA SER A 399 -3.66 -3.16 -4.10
C SER A 399 -4.84 -2.86 -3.19
N PHE A 400 -5.43 -3.86 -2.56
CA PHE A 400 -6.52 -3.72 -1.61
C PHE A 400 -6.04 -4.05 -0.20
N THR A 401 -5.91 -3.03 0.65
CA THR A 401 -5.57 -3.18 2.07
C THR A 401 -6.80 -3.38 2.95
N PHE A 402 -7.99 -3.06 2.44
CA PHE A 402 -9.27 -3.11 3.16
C PHE A 402 -9.39 -2.24 4.42
N ASP A 403 -8.36 -1.47 4.76
CA ASP A 403 -8.28 -0.62 5.96
C ASP A 403 -8.99 0.74 5.83
N ASN A 404 -9.32 1.17 4.61
CA ASN A 404 -9.95 2.47 4.38
C ASN A 404 -11.44 2.41 4.77
N ILE A 405 -11.78 2.84 5.99
CA ILE A 405 -13.15 2.83 6.51
C ILE A 405 -14.15 3.63 5.67
N SER A 406 -13.70 4.58 4.84
CA SER A 406 -14.58 5.37 3.97
C SER A 406 -14.94 4.63 2.69
N ASN A 407 -14.01 3.81 2.19
CA ASN A 407 -14.20 2.91 1.07
C ASN A 407 -13.23 1.73 1.20
N ILE A 408 -13.70 0.64 1.80
CA ILE A 408 -12.88 -0.55 2.06
C ILE A 408 -12.36 -1.22 0.78
N PHE A 409 -12.94 -0.90 -0.39
CA PHE A 409 -12.54 -1.46 -1.68
C PHE A 409 -11.77 -0.46 -2.55
N ASP A 410 -11.26 0.60 -1.94
CA ASP A 410 -10.39 1.56 -2.61
C ASP A 410 -9.09 0.86 -3.06
N ASP A 411 -8.75 1.01 -4.33
CA ASP A 411 -7.48 0.53 -4.86
C ASP A 411 -6.38 1.48 -4.40
N SER A 412 -5.57 1.04 -3.44
CA SER A 412 -4.39 1.78 -2.96
C SER A 412 -3.24 1.80 -3.97
N GLY A 413 -3.41 1.13 -5.12
CA GLY A 413 -2.50 1.13 -6.26
C GLY A 413 -2.71 2.33 -7.21
N PRO A 414 -2.00 2.32 -8.35
CA PRO A 414 -2.02 3.44 -9.31
C PRO A 414 -3.26 3.50 -10.23
N ASN A 415 -4.09 2.45 -10.28
CA ASN A 415 -5.02 2.25 -11.39
C ASN A 415 -6.49 2.44 -11.04
N ASP A 416 -6.82 2.79 -9.80
CA ASP A 416 -8.19 3.05 -9.33
C ASP A 416 -9.17 1.95 -9.76
N VAL A 417 -8.78 0.69 -9.51
CA VAL A 417 -9.53 -0.48 -9.99
C VAL A 417 -10.92 -0.54 -9.37
N SER A 418 -11.95 -0.51 -10.24
CA SER A 418 -13.34 -0.67 -9.81
C SER A 418 -13.63 -2.08 -9.29
N VAL A 419 -14.48 -2.16 -8.27
CA VAL A 419 -14.85 -3.40 -7.58
C VAL A 419 -16.37 -3.53 -7.46
N ASN A 420 -16.88 -4.75 -7.69
CA ASN A 420 -18.23 -5.15 -7.31
C ASN A 420 -18.15 -6.27 -6.26
N ALA A 421 -18.76 -6.10 -5.10
CA ALA A 421 -18.70 -7.07 -4.01
C ALA A 421 -20.09 -7.39 -3.44
N SER A 422 -20.28 -8.63 -3.00
CA SER A 422 -21.53 -9.12 -2.45
C SER A 422 -21.30 -10.17 -1.35
N ASN A 423 -22.21 -10.23 -0.37
CA ASN A 423 -22.23 -11.19 0.74
C ASN A 423 -20.88 -11.38 1.47
N TYR A 424 -20.23 -10.28 1.82
CA TYR A 424 -19.00 -10.25 2.60
C TYR A 424 -19.24 -9.65 3.99
N THR A 425 -18.29 -9.84 4.89
CA THR A 425 -18.25 -9.20 6.22
C THR A 425 -16.87 -8.63 6.47
N ILE A 426 -16.77 -7.63 7.34
CA ILE A 426 -15.49 -7.05 7.76
C ILE A 426 -15.09 -7.63 9.10
N VAL A 427 -13.85 -8.12 9.17
CA VAL A 427 -13.26 -8.74 10.35
C VAL A 427 -11.92 -8.09 10.66
N SER A 428 -11.33 -8.42 11.81
CA SER A 428 -9.97 -8.00 12.13
C SER A 428 -8.99 -8.59 11.13
N GLY A 429 -8.25 -7.72 10.46
CA GLY A 429 -7.24 -8.05 9.47
C GLY A 429 -5.93 -8.52 10.08
N VAL A 430 -4.99 -8.81 9.19
CA VAL A 430 -3.61 -9.07 9.57
C VAL A 430 -3.05 -7.82 10.27
N ARG A 431 -2.26 -8.02 11.33
CA ARG A 431 -1.62 -6.92 12.09
C ARG A 431 -2.57 -5.86 12.69
N GLY A 432 -3.86 -6.18 12.85
CA GLY A 432 -4.83 -5.32 13.53
C GLY A 432 -5.56 -4.32 12.63
N GLY A 433 -5.39 -4.43 11.30
CA GLY A 433 -6.21 -3.73 10.31
C GLY A 433 -7.60 -4.33 10.13
N GLN A 434 -8.20 -4.12 8.96
CA GLN A 434 -9.47 -4.69 8.53
C GLN A 434 -9.24 -5.68 7.39
N ALA A 435 -10.04 -6.74 7.36
CA ALA A 435 -10.03 -7.71 6.26
C ALA A 435 -11.46 -8.06 5.81
N VAL A 436 -11.56 -8.62 4.61
CA VAL A 436 -12.84 -9.04 4.03
C VAL A 436 -13.00 -10.54 4.21
N SER A 437 -14.10 -10.95 4.85
CA SER A 437 -14.45 -12.35 5.08
C SER A 437 -15.65 -12.80 4.25
N PHE A 438 -15.49 -13.94 3.59
CA PHE A 438 -16.46 -14.56 2.71
C PHE A 438 -17.24 -15.67 3.42
N THR A 439 -18.49 -15.87 3.01
CA THR A 439 -19.45 -16.76 3.69
C THR A 439 -19.61 -18.14 3.04
N GLY A 440 -18.99 -18.38 1.88
CA GLY A 440 -19.04 -19.65 1.15
C GLY A 440 -20.34 -19.92 0.40
N VAL A 441 -21.22 -18.93 0.27
CA VAL A 441 -22.33 -18.98 -0.70
C VAL A 441 -21.85 -18.46 -2.05
N SER A 442 -22.43 -18.94 -3.16
CA SER A 442 -22.00 -18.57 -4.51
C SER A 442 -22.07 -17.07 -4.80
N SER A 443 -22.95 -16.35 -4.11
CA SER A 443 -23.09 -14.89 -4.18
C SER A 443 -22.12 -14.12 -3.25
N SER A 444 -21.21 -14.79 -2.56
CA SER A 444 -20.18 -14.19 -1.69
C SER A 444 -18.88 -14.02 -2.45
N TYR A 445 -18.63 -12.82 -2.98
CA TYR A 445 -17.48 -12.54 -3.82
C TYR A 445 -17.07 -11.06 -3.78
N LEU A 446 -15.86 -10.80 -4.24
CA LEU A 446 -15.36 -9.50 -4.64
C LEU A 446 -14.80 -9.64 -6.06
N GLN A 447 -15.34 -8.88 -7.02
CA GLN A 447 -14.92 -8.89 -8.42
C GLN A 447 -14.26 -7.55 -8.75
N ALA A 448 -12.97 -7.58 -9.07
CA ALA A 448 -12.20 -6.42 -9.52
C ALA A 448 -11.97 -6.50 -11.04
N PHE A 449 -12.02 -5.36 -11.72
CA PHE A 449 -12.00 -5.27 -13.19
C PHE A 449 -10.70 -4.67 -13.74
N GLY A 450 -10.53 -4.67 -15.07
CA GLY A 450 -9.48 -3.89 -15.73
C GLY A 450 -8.10 -4.56 -15.82
N PHE A 451 -7.97 -5.85 -15.47
CA PHE A 451 -6.69 -6.58 -15.51
C PHE A 451 -6.27 -6.98 -16.94
N ARG A 452 -6.00 -5.99 -17.80
CA ARG A 452 -5.69 -6.15 -19.23
C ARG A 452 -4.47 -7.02 -19.51
N PHE A 453 -3.52 -7.09 -18.58
CA PHE A 453 -2.36 -7.96 -18.73
C PHE A 453 -2.73 -9.45 -18.89
N LEU A 454 -3.91 -9.87 -18.40
CA LEU A 454 -4.45 -11.23 -18.58
C LEU A 454 -5.00 -11.48 -20.00
N SER A 455 -5.13 -10.46 -20.86
CA SER A 455 -5.54 -10.63 -22.26
C SER A 455 -4.40 -11.15 -23.12
N TYR A 456 -3.16 -10.89 -22.71
CA TYR A 456 -1.98 -11.12 -23.51
C TYR A 456 -1.32 -12.45 -23.17
N ASN A 457 -0.89 -13.16 -24.20
CA ASN A 457 -0.14 -14.39 -24.01
C ASN A 457 1.18 -14.10 -23.30
N ASN A 458 1.55 -14.99 -22.40
CA ASN A 458 2.83 -15.01 -21.72
C ASN A 458 3.22 -13.73 -20.96
N THR A 459 2.26 -12.88 -20.59
CA THR A 459 2.54 -11.74 -19.72
C THR A 459 2.74 -12.26 -18.30
N PRO A 460 3.90 -12.00 -17.66
CA PRO A 460 4.15 -12.45 -16.30
C PRO A 460 3.18 -11.77 -15.32
N PHE A 461 2.87 -12.45 -14.22
CA PHE A 461 2.00 -11.89 -13.20
C PHE A 461 2.25 -12.52 -11.84
N SER A 462 1.77 -11.84 -10.79
CA SER A 462 1.80 -12.35 -9.42
C SER A 462 0.56 -11.94 -8.65
N PHE A 463 0.12 -12.81 -7.74
CA PHE A 463 -0.91 -12.51 -6.75
C PHE A 463 -0.31 -12.70 -5.36
N ALA A 464 -0.44 -11.70 -4.50
CA ALA A 464 -0.06 -11.79 -3.09
C ALA A 464 -1.28 -11.47 -2.22
N LEU A 465 -1.51 -12.24 -1.18
CA LEU A 465 -2.58 -12.03 -0.23
C LEU A 465 -2.30 -12.74 1.09
N TRP A 466 -2.90 -12.26 2.16
CA TRP A 466 -3.01 -12.98 3.43
C TRP A 466 -4.37 -13.66 3.50
N ILE A 467 -4.41 -14.90 4.00
CA ILE A 467 -5.66 -15.62 4.22
C ILE A 467 -5.78 -16.13 5.66
N GLN A 468 -7.01 -16.13 6.17
CA GLN A 468 -7.40 -16.82 7.39
C GLN A 468 -8.61 -17.70 7.06
N PRO A 469 -8.39 -18.90 6.49
CA PRO A 469 -9.47 -19.76 6.03
C PRO A 469 -10.22 -20.36 7.22
N ILE A 470 -11.55 -20.39 7.15
CA ILE A 470 -12.40 -21.15 8.09
C ILE A 470 -12.58 -22.59 7.57
N SER A 471 -12.62 -22.74 6.24
CA SER A 471 -12.64 -24.04 5.56
C SER A 471 -11.63 -24.08 4.42
N ARG A 472 -11.16 -25.28 4.07
CA ARG A 472 -10.21 -25.52 2.96
C ARG A 472 -10.96 -25.90 1.68
N GLN A 473 -11.86 -25.02 1.23
CA GLN A 473 -12.70 -25.24 0.05
C GLN A 473 -12.82 -23.97 -0.79
N GLY A 474 -13.07 -24.14 -2.09
CA GLY A 474 -13.38 -23.04 -3.00
C GLY A 474 -12.18 -22.29 -3.58
N PRO A 475 -12.42 -21.40 -4.54
CA PRO A 475 -11.40 -20.51 -5.11
C PRO A 475 -11.04 -19.38 -4.15
N LEU A 476 -9.77 -18.99 -4.17
CA LEU A 476 -9.27 -17.78 -3.52
C LEU A 476 -9.16 -16.66 -4.54
N VAL A 477 -8.52 -16.93 -5.69
CA VAL A 477 -8.40 -16.01 -6.82
C VAL A 477 -8.77 -16.75 -8.09
N SER A 478 -9.74 -16.23 -8.84
CA SER A 478 -10.24 -16.84 -10.07
C SER A 478 -10.58 -15.79 -11.12
N THR A 479 -10.69 -16.20 -12.38
CA THR A 479 -11.28 -15.34 -13.43
C THR A 479 -12.80 -15.32 -13.30
N SER A 480 -13.46 -14.33 -13.90
CA SER A 480 -14.93 -14.29 -14.01
C SER A 480 -15.54 -15.47 -14.77
N MET A 481 -14.75 -16.15 -15.61
CA MET A 481 -15.16 -17.38 -16.30
C MET A 481 -14.98 -18.63 -15.43
N GLY A 482 -14.57 -18.48 -14.17
CA GLY A 482 -14.47 -19.57 -13.19
C GLY A 482 -13.16 -20.36 -13.24
N TYR A 483 -12.13 -19.89 -13.94
CA TYR A 483 -10.80 -20.52 -13.90
C TYR A 483 -10.06 -20.08 -12.61
N PRO A 484 -9.76 -20.99 -11.67
CA PRO A 484 -9.07 -20.61 -10.44
C PRO A 484 -7.55 -20.56 -10.66
N PHE A 485 -6.94 -19.40 -10.42
CA PHE A 485 -5.49 -19.29 -10.33
C PHE A 485 -4.98 -19.84 -9.00
N LEU A 486 -5.70 -19.54 -7.92
CA LEU A 486 -5.42 -20.00 -6.56
C LEU A 486 -6.71 -20.56 -5.96
N SER A 487 -6.70 -21.79 -5.45
CA SER A 487 -7.88 -22.42 -4.85
C SER A 487 -7.51 -23.52 -3.86
N PHE A 488 -8.51 -24.04 -3.13
CA PHE A 488 -8.42 -25.33 -2.48
C PHE A 488 -8.95 -26.44 -3.39
N THR A 489 -8.28 -27.60 -3.40
CA THR A 489 -8.76 -28.81 -4.08
C THR A 489 -9.88 -29.48 -3.27
N PRO A 490 -10.65 -30.41 -3.88
CA PRO A 490 -11.57 -31.28 -3.12
C PRO A 490 -10.86 -32.10 -2.03
N THR A 491 -9.56 -32.37 -2.19
CA THR A 491 -8.70 -33.01 -1.18
C THR A 491 -8.18 -32.02 -0.12
N GLN A 492 -8.69 -30.79 -0.08
CA GLN A 492 -8.40 -29.75 0.90
C GLN A 492 -6.94 -29.25 0.88
N MET A 493 -6.29 -29.33 -0.27
CA MET A 493 -4.92 -28.84 -0.47
C MET A 493 -4.97 -27.49 -1.17
N LEU A 494 -4.12 -26.55 -0.75
CA LEU A 494 -3.92 -25.31 -1.50
C LEU A 494 -3.26 -25.65 -2.84
N VAL A 495 -3.72 -25.03 -3.92
CA VAL A 495 -3.19 -25.29 -5.27
C VAL A 495 -3.15 -24.00 -6.07
N VAL A 496 -2.09 -23.84 -6.86
CA VAL A 496 -2.04 -22.82 -7.92
C VAL A 496 -2.04 -23.45 -9.31
N ARG A 497 -2.69 -22.77 -10.27
CA ARG A 497 -2.92 -23.30 -11.62
C ARG A 497 -2.63 -22.27 -12.69
N ILE A 498 -1.92 -22.70 -13.74
CA ILE A 498 -1.67 -21.93 -14.97
C ILE A 498 -1.60 -22.91 -16.15
N GLY A 499 -2.29 -22.59 -17.25
CA GLY A 499 -2.13 -23.30 -18.53
C GLY A 499 -2.39 -24.81 -18.43
N GLY A 500 -3.34 -25.23 -17.60
CA GLY A 500 -3.67 -26.64 -17.35
C GLY A 500 -2.74 -27.36 -16.35
N VAL A 501 -1.62 -26.73 -15.96
CA VAL A 501 -0.73 -27.24 -14.91
C VAL A 501 -1.25 -26.81 -13.55
N SER A 502 -1.11 -27.69 -12.57
CA SER A 502 -1.60 -27.52 -11.21
C SER A 502 -0.50 -27.97 -10.25
N ILE A 503 -0.04 -27.08 -9.36
CA ILE A 503 0.95 -27.42 -8.33
C ILE A 503 0.31 -27.30 -6.93
N PRO A 504 0.18 -28.42 -6.19
CA PRO A 504 -0.36 -28.39 -4.84
C PRO A 504 0.71 -27.94 -3.83
N TYR A 505 0.26 -27.40 -2.70
CA TYR A 505 1.04 -27.36 -1.47
C TYR A 505 0.72 -28.63 -0.68
N ASP A 506 1.71 -29.50 -0.48
CA ASP A 506 1.52 -30.84 0.08
C ASP A 506 1.23 -30.87 1.59
N THR A 507 1.22 -29.71 2.25
CA THR A 507 0.83 -29.59 3.66
C THR A 507 -0.52 -28.87 3.77
N PRO A 508 -1.51 -29.43 4.48
CA PRO A 508 -2.76 -28.74 4.65
C PRO A 508 -2.61 -27.48 5.51
N LEU A 509 -3.20 -26.38 5.06
CA LEU A 509 -3.18 -25.12 5.79
C LEU A 509 -3.98 -25.20 7.10
N GLN A 510 -3.50 -24.45 8.10
CA GLN A 510 -4.23 -24.23 9.34
C GLN A 510 -5.49 -23.39 9.06
N VAL A 511 -6.57 -23.67 9.78
CA VAL A 511 -7.85 -22.97 9.67
C VAL A 511 -8.22 -22.30 10.99
N GLY A 512 -9.08 -21.30 10.95
CA GLY A 512 -9.59 -20.60 12.13
C GLY A 512 -8.84 -19.31 12.42
N SER A 513 -7.82 -19.33 13.27
CA SER A 513 -7.24 -18.11 13.86
C SER A 513 -5.88 -17.69 13.31
N THR A 514 -5.32 -18.40 12.32
CA THR A 514 -3.97 -18.15 11.82
C THR A 514 -3.97 -17.52 10.43
N TRP A 515 -3.43 -16.31 10.32
CA TRP A 515 -3.12 -15.68 9.04
C TRP A 515 -1.96 -16.40 8.35
N THR A 516 -2.11 -16.65 7.05
CA THR A 516 -1.11 -17.27 6.20
C THR A 516 -0.87 -16.38 4.98
N HIS A 517 0.38 -16.00 4.73
CA HIS A 517 0.76 -15.24 3.54
C HIS A 517 0.95 -16.18 2.37
N ILE A 518 0.27 -15.91 1.25
CA ILE A 518 0.34 -16.71 0.03
C ILE A 518 0.74 -15.80 -1.13
N VAL A 519 1.78 -16.23 -1.87
CA VAL A 519 2.15 -15.58 -3.12
C VAL A 519 2.24 -16.60 -4.24
N GLN A 520 1.50 -16.34 -5.31
CA GLN A 520 1.66 -17.01 -6.60
C GLN A 520 2.47 -16.10 -7.52
N THR A 521 3.52 -16.61 -8.16
CA THR A 521 4.23 -15.89 -9.23
C THR A 521 4.30 -16.74 -10.48
N TRP A 522 4.30 -16.09 -11.64
CA TRP A 522 4.50 -16.75 -12.93
C TRP A 522 5.22 -15.89 -13.95
N SER A 523 6.09 -16.53 -14.71
CA SER A 523 6.62 -16.01 -15.97
C SER A 523 6.97 -17.15 -16.92
N SER A 524 7.14 -16.83 -18.20
CA SER A 524 7.56 -17.82 -19.21
C SER A 524 8.96 -18.38 -18.98
N SER A 525 9.82 -17.66 -18.26
CA SER A 525 11.20 -18.08 -17.96
C SER A 525 11.29 -18.99 -16.72
N ASN A 526 10.43 -18.75 -15.73
CA ASN A 526 10.53 -19.38 -14.42
C ASN A 526 9.40 -20.36 -14.10
N GLY A 527 8.33 -20.34 -14.90
CA GLY A 527 7.13 -21.12 -14.66
C GLY A 527 6.35 -20.67 -13.42
N ILE A 528 5.53 -21.56 -12.85
CA ILE A 528 4.70 -21.26 -11.68
C ILE A 528 5.53 -21.44 -10.43
N ARG A 529 5.41 -20.51 -9.48
CA ARG A 529 5.94 -20.64 -8.12
C ARG A 529 4.86 -20.32 -7.10
N LEU A 530 4.82 -21.10 -6.03
CA LEU A 530 3.95 -20.89 -4.89
C LEU A 530 4.80 -20.70 -3.64
N TYR A 531 4.58 -19.56 -2.98
CA TYR A 531 5.18 -19.24 -1.70
C TYR A 531 4.11 -19.25 -0.60
N VAL A 532 4.45 -19.83 0.54
CA VAL A 532 3.64 -19.81 1.76
C VAL A 532 4.51 -19.33 2.90
N ASN A 533 4.11 -18.26 3.59
CA ASN A 533 4.88 -17.62 4.67
C ASN A 533 6.34 -17.37 4.29
N ASN A 534 6.55 -16.76 3.11
CA ASN A 534 7.86 -16.45 2.53
C ASN A 534 8.78 -17.66 2.23
N GLN A 535 8.23 -18.87 2.21
CA GLN A 535 8.97 -20.06 1.77
C GLN A 535 8.45 -20.51 0.41
N LEU A 536 9.35 -20.78 -0.55
CA LEU A 536 8.99 -21.41 -1.81
C LEU A 536 8.61 -22.87 -1.53
N VAL A 537 7.32 -23.20 -1.61
CA VAL A 537 6.81 -24.53 -1.24
C VAL A 537 6.50 -25.43 -2.43
N ALA A 538 6.27 -24.85 -3.61
CA ALA A 538 6.04 -25.61 -4.84
C ALA A 538 6.43 -24.80 -6.08
N ASN A 539 6.83 -25.49 -7.15
CA ASN A 539 7.09 -24.88 -8.46
C ASN A 539 6.86 -25.87 -9.61
N ALA A 540 6.62 -25.34 -10.82
CA ALA A 540 6.57 -26.11 -12.05
C ALA A 540 7.02 -25.28 -13.25
N THR A 541 7.56 -25.93 -14.27
CA THR A 541 8.22 -25.29 -15.42
C THR A 541 7.28 -24.87 -16.55
N THR A 542 5.95 -24.77 -16.35
CA THR A 542 5.05 -24.38 -17.45
C THR A 542 5.37 -22.97 -17.95
N THR A 543 5.76 -22.87 -19.21
CA THR A 543 6.24 -21.64 -19.83
C THR A 543 5.17 -20.90 -20.61
N MET A 544 3.95 -21.46 -20.72
CA MET A 544 2.85 -20.89 -21.50
C MET A 544 1.68 -20.45 -20.64
N PHE A 545 1.30 -19.19 -20.81
CA PHE A 545 0.03 -18.62 -20.37
C PHE A 545 -0.72 -18.13 -21.61
N THR A 546 -1.93 -18.66 -21.83
CA THR A 546 -2.81 -18.19 -22.90
C THR A 546 -3.72 -17.11 -22.33
N GLY A 547 -3.55 -15.88 -22.83
CA GLY A 547 -4.41 -14.77 -22.45
C GLY A 547 -5.82 -14.92 -23.02
N SER A 548 -6.78 -14.20 -22.45
CA SER A 548 -8.18 -14.26 -22.88
C SER A 548 -8.40 -13.73 -24.31
N GLY A 549 -7.50 -12.89 -24.82
CA GLY A 549 -7.67 -12.18 -26.09
C GLY A 549 -8.78 -11.12 -26.09
N THR A 550 -9.44 -10.85 -24.96
CA THR A 550 -10.58 -9.92 -24.85
C THR A 550 -10.32 -8.84 -23.80
N THR A 551 -11.04 -7.72 -23.87
CA THR A 551 -10.86 -6.56 -22.96
C THR A 551 -11.52 -6.73 -21.59
N MET A 552 -12.50 -7.64 -21.45
CA MET A 552 -13.17 -7.92 -20.16
C MET A 552 -12.38 -8.92 -19.32
N ASN A 553 -11.30 -8.45 -18.68
CA ASN A 553 -10.59 -9.24 -17.68
C ASN A 553 -10.93 -8.74 -16.27
N SER A 554 -11.53 -9.62 -15.49
CA SER A 554 -11.78 -9.40 -14.07
C SER A 554 -11.30 -10.58 -13.25
N LEU A 555 -10.80 -10.30 -12.06
CA LEU A 555 -10.47 -11.31 -11.06
C LEU A 555 -11.54 -11.29 -9.98
N ILE A 556 -11.97 -12.49 -9.59
CA ILE A 556 -12.85 -12.73 -8.46
C ILE A 556 -11.98 -13.20 -7.30
N LEU A 557 -12.00 -12.42 -6.22
CA LEU A 557 -11.49 -12.76 -4.91
C LEU A 557 -12.61 -13.42 -4.10
N GLY A 558 -12.30 -14.56 -3.49
CA GLY A 558 -13.33 -15.45 -2.95
C GLY A 558 -14.26 -15.96 -4.06
N GLY A 559 -15.53 -16.17 -3.73
CA GLY A 559 -16.50 -16.75 -4.65
C GLY A 559 -16.70 -18.26 -4.45
N GLY A 560 -17.84 -18.76 -4.93
CA GLY A 560 -18.19 -20.17 -4.80
C GLY A 560 -18.32 -20.59 -3.33
N THR A 561 -17.53 -21.59 -2.91
CA THR A 561 -17.62 -22.22 -1.58
C THR A 561 -16.55 -21.77 -0.59
N TYR A 562 -15.77 -20.72 -0.89
CA TYR A 562 -14.73 -20.25 0.02
C TYR A 562 -15.30 -19.55 1.25
N VAL A 563 -14.88 -20.02 2.44
CA VAL A 563 -15.23 -19.43 3.74
C VAL A 563 -13.96 -19.05 4.47
N GLY A 564 -13.82 -17.76 4.79
CA GLY A 564 -12.63 -17.24 5.46
C GLY A 564 -12.33 -15.79 5.10
N ALA A 565 -11.38 -15.22 5.82
CA ALA A 565 -10.92 -13.85 5.61
C ALA A 565 -9.74 -13.77 4.65
N ILE A 566 -9.72 -12.72 3.84
CA ILE A 566 -8.62 -12.35 2.96
C ILE A 566 -8.25 -10.89 3.24
N ASP A 567 -6.95 -10.63 3.26
CA ASP A 567 -6.38 -9.32 3.51
C ASP A 567 -5.21 -9.02 2.56
N GLU A 568 -4.85 -7.73 2.42
CA GLU A 568 -3.66 -7.26 1.72
C GLU A 568 -3.51 -7.85 0.30
N TRP A 569 -4.62 -7.84 -0.47
CA TRP A 569 -4.66 -8.44 -1.79
C TRP A 569 -3.98 -7.54 -2.82
N ARG A 570 -2.83 -7.98 -3.34
CA ARG A 570 -2.05 -7.29 -4.38
C ARG A 570 -1.96 -8.10 -5.66
N VAL A 571 -2.15 -7.42 -6.78
CA VAL A 571 -2.07 -7.98 -8.13
C VAL A 571 -0.97 -7.27 -8.90
N TYR A 572 -0.05 -8.04 -9.48
CA TYR A 572 1.06 -7.50 -10.27
C TYR A 572 1.04 -8.05 -11.70
N SER A 573 1.32 -7.21 -12.69
CA SER A 573 1.60 -7.60 -14.09
C SER A 573 3.09 -7.90 -14.32
N ARG A 574 3.77 -8.39 -13.28
CA ARG A 574 5.14 -8.88 -13.30
C ARG A 574 5.32 -10.07 -12.37
N GLU A 575 6.39 -10.83 -12.59
CA GLU A 575 6.84 -11.83 -11.63
C GLU A 575 7.49 -11.13 -10.44
N LEU A 576 7.05 -11.45 -9.22
CA LEU A 576 7.72 -11.02 -7.99
C LEU A 576 8.95 -11.89 -7.73
N THR A 577 10.04 -11.26 -7.31
CA THR A 577 11.25 -11.95 -6.88
C THR A 577 11.08 -12.54 -5.47
N PRO A 578 11.92 -13.50 -5.03
CA PRO A 578 11.92 -13.94 -3.64
C PRO A 578 12.12 -12.81 -2.64
N GLN A 579 12.88 -11.77 -3.00
CA GLN A 579 13.06 -10.58 -2.16
C GLN A 579 11.78 -9.73 -2.08
N ASP A 580 11.03 -9.61 -3.17
CA ASP A 580 9.71 -8.95 -3.14
C ASP A 580 8.72 -9.74 -2.26
N VAL A 581 8.69 -11.07 -2.37
CA VAL A 581 7.85 -11.94 -1.52
C VAL A 581 8.20 -11.75 -0.03
N CYS A 582 9.50 -11.69 0.27
CA CYS A 582 10.02 -11.42 1.60
C CYS A 582 9.55 -10.05 2.11
N ALA A 583 9.71 -9.00 1.30
CA ALA A 583 9.29 -7.64 1.64
C ALA A 583 7.78 -7.55 1.93
N LEU A 584 6.94 -8.19 1.12
CA LEU A 584 5.48 -8.27 1.35
C LEU A 584 5.11 -9.08 2.60
N PHE A 585 5.91 -10.08 2.97
CA PHE A 585 5.66 -10.88 4.17
C PHE A 585 5.99 -10.12 5.46
N VAL A 586 6.95 -9.20 5.42
CA VAL A 586 7.36 -8.43 6.61
C VAL A 586 6.62 -7.10 6.75
N ALA A 587 6.17 -6.51 5.64
CA ALA A 587 5.23 -5.39 5.61
C ALA A 587 3.93 -5.75 6.34
#